data_AF-A0A1M6T9E4-F1
#
_entry.id   AF-A0A1M6T9E4-F1
#
_cell.length_a   1.000
_cell.length_b   1.000
_cell.length_c   1.000
_cell.angle_alpha   90.00
_cell.angle_beta   90.00
_cell.angle_gamma   90.00
#
_symmetry.space_group_name_H-M   'P 1'
#
loop_
_entity.id
_entity.type
_entity.pdbx_description
1 polymer ?
#
loop_
_entity_poly.entity_id
_entity_poly.type
_entity_poly.pdbx_seq_one_letter_code
_entity_poly.pdbx_strand_id
1 'polypeptide(L)'
;MKAKGVNQFVNNVVYNWEAGAYILGGSERASAANISGNYFISGPGNAKPAFTRGNQNFSLFAEDNFQDSTRNGRLDGTLIPTANYGPVRWQSRPYAYPGVTPRTAAQAYAYVVAHAGASLRRDAVDRRLLQELTSLGKLGQIIQTENDTPMHGPGPLASGPAPPDTDQDGMPDAWEQRHGLNPRHPADRHQDRNHDGYSNLEEYLQEPTQEAAPARLSK
;
A
#
# COMPACT_ATOMS: atom_id res chain seq x y z
N MET A 1 -11.83 -7.30 8.01
CA MET A 1 -11.05 -8.36 8.66
C MET A 1 -10.77 -7.96 10.11
N LYS A 2 -11.00 -8.83 11.11
CA LYS A 2 -10.72 -8.49 12.52
C LYS A 2 -9.29 -8.91 12.86
N ALA A 3 -8.38 -7.95 13.04
CA ALA A 3 -6.98 -8.23 13.38
C ALA A 3 -6.90 -8.85 14.79
N LYS A 4 -6.33 -10.04 14.88
CA LYS A 4 -6.05 -10.75 16.14
C LYS A 4 -4.54 -10.70 16.39
N GLY A 5 -4.13 -10.51 17.64
CA GLY A 5 -2.73 -10.31 18.00
C GLY A 5 -2.28 -8.86 17.89
N VAL A 6 -0.97 -8.64 17.91
CA VAL A 6 -0.36 -7.34 17.64
C VAL A 6 -0.35 -7.12 16.13
N ASN A 7 -0.85 -5.99 15.66
CA ASN A 7 -0.72 -5.58 14.27
C ASN A 7 -0.05 -4.22 14.14
N GLN A 8 0.52 -3.94 12.97
CA GLN A 8 1.13 -2.64 12.67
C GLN A 8 0.40 -2.00 11.49
N PHE A 9 -0.04 -0.76 11.65
CA PHE A 9 -0.67 0.07 10.63
C PHE A 9 0.14 1.37 10.51
N VAL A 10 1.16 1.33 9.65
CA VAL A 10 2.15 2.42 9.53
C VAL A 10 2.28 2.92 8.11
N ASN A 11 2.45 4.24 7.95
CA ASN A 11 2.67 4.90 6.67
C ASN A 11 1.63 4.60 5.58
N ASN A 12 0.37 4.46 5.97
CA ASN A 12 -0.76 4.33 5.07
C ASN A 12 -1.34 5.70 4.72
N VAL A 13 -1.82 5.82 3.49
CA VAL A 13 -2.68 6.94 3.08
C VAL A 13 -4.06 6.36 2.75
N VAL A 14 -5.09 6.87 3.41
CA VAL A 14 -6.47 6.40 3.17
C VAL A 14 -7.31 7.57 2.68
N TYR A 15 -7.97 7.39 1.54
CA TYR A 15 -8.73 8.43 0.85
C TYR A 15 -10.22 8.08 0.78
N ASN A 16 -11.09 9.07 1.05
CA ASN A 16 -12.52 9.04 0.75
C ASN A 16 -13.26 7.75 1.15
N TRP A 17 -13.18 7.35 2.42
CA TRP A 17 -13.87 6.17 2.96
C TRP A 17 -15.36 6.45 3.27
N GLU A 18 -16.18 5.41 3.45
CA GLU A 18 -17.61 5.57 3.77
C GLU A 18 -17.92 5.44 5.27
N ALA A 19 -17.41 4.41 5.95
CA ALA A 19 -17.76 4.10 7.34
C ALA A 19 -16.70 4.58 8.35
N GLY A 20 -15.45 4.21 8.12
CA GLY A 20 -14.27 4.58 8.90
C GLY A 20 -13.03 4.07 8.17
N ALA A 21 -11.94 4.82 8.17
CA ALA A 21 -10.71 4.41 7.51
C ALA A 21 -10.05 3.24 8.24
N TYR A 22 -10.13 3.25 9.57
CA TYR A 22 -9.68 2.17 10.43
C TYR A 22 -10.75 1.88 11.48
N ILE A 23 -11.23 0.63 11.51
CA ILE A 23 -12.21 0.17 12.48
C ILE A 23 -11.47 -0.48 13.65
N LEU A 24 -11.42 0.21 14.78
CA LEU A 24 -10.71 -0.19 16.01
C LEU A 24 -11.47 -1.24 16.83
N GLY A 25 -12.67 -1.67 16.44
CA GLY A 25 -13.42 -2.58 17.30
C GLY A 25 -14.62 -3.29 16.68
N GLY A 26 -15.29 -4.09 17.52
CA GLY A 26 -16.36 -5.01 17.16
C GLY A 26 -16.10 -6.48 17.53
N SER A 27 -15.05 -6.77 18.30
CA SER A 27 -14.76 -8.10 18.88
C SER A 27 -14.97 -8.13 20.39
N GLU A 28 -15.45 -9.26 20.89
CA GLU A 28 -15.49 -9.60 22.32
C GLU A 28 -14.08 -9.89 22.90
N ARG A 29 -13.06 -10.02 22.05
CA ARG A 29 -11.68 -10.38 22.41
C ARG A 29 -10.71 -9.23 22.18
N ALA A 30 -9.60 -9.26 22.93
CA ALA A 30 -8.57 -8.23 22.92
C ALA A 30 -7.78 -8.17 21.59
N SER A 31 -7.46 -6.97 21.16
CA SER A 31 -6.60 -6.67 20.00
C SER A 31 -5.56 -5.61 20.39
N ALA A 32 -4.39 -5.66 19.75
CA ALA A 32 -3.27 -4.75 20.01
C ALA A 32 -2.74 -4.15 18.70
N ALA A 33 -2.46 -2.85 18.64
CA ALA A 33 -1.90 -2.24 17.43
C ALA A 33 -0.86 -1.14 17.67
N ASN A 34 0.13 -1.05 16.77
CA ASN A 34 0.96 0.12 16.56
C ASN A 34 0.43 0.89 15.35
N ILE A 35 0.05 2.15 15.51
CA ILE A 35 -0.58 2.98 14.47
C ILE A 35 0.20 4.28 14.31
N SER A 36 1.14 4.34 13.37
CA SER A 36 2.07 5.49 13.28
C SER A 36 2.23 6.04 11.86
N GLY A 37 2.30 7.37 11.74
CA GLY A 37 2.70 8.02 10.49
C GLY A 37 1.70 7.85 9.34
N ASN A 38 0.40 7.79 9.62
CA ASN A 38 -0.65 7.61 8.60
C ASN A 38 -1.32 8.94 8.25
N TYR A 39 -1.79 9.07 7.01
CA TYR A 39 -2.49 10.27 6.53
C TYR A 39 -3.87 9.91 5.98
N PHE A 40 -4.91 10.48 6.56
CA PHE A 40 -6.31 10.24 6.21
C PHE A 40 -6.88 11.47 5.52
N ILE A 41 -7.38 11.33 4.30
CA ILE A 41 -7.92 12.46 3.53
C ILE A 41 -9.39 12.21 3.22
N SER A 42 -10.26 13.06 3.74
CA SER A 42 -11.69 13.03 3.45
C SER A 42 -11.91 13.51 2.02
N GLY A 43 -12.50 12.66 1.17
CA GLY A 43 -13.00 13.07 -0.14
C GLY A 43 -14.41 13.68 -0.07
N PRO A 44 -15.00 13.97 -1.23
CA PRO A 44 -16.34 14.58 -1.33
C PRO A 44 -17.44 13.76 -0.67
N GLY A 45 -17.33 12.42 -0.72
CA GLY A 45 -18.30 11.49 -0.14
C GLY A 45 -18.07 11.20 1.35
N ASN A 46 -16.95 11.63 1.93
CA ASN A 46 -16.57 11.30 3.29
C ASN A 46 -16.81 12.46 4.25
N ALA A 47 -17.60 12.25 5.30
CA ALA A 47 -17.72 13.16 6.45
C ALA A 47 -17.43 12.46 7.79
N LYS A 48 -16.74 11.30 7.75
CA LYS A 48 -16.56 10.44 8.93
C LYS A 48 -15.15 10.60 9.52
N PRO A 49 -14.99 10.36 10.82
CA PRO A 49 -13.65 10.28 11.42
C PRO A 49 -12.84 9.13 10.80
N ALA A 50 -11.52 9.27 10.82
CA ALA A 50 -10.61 8.23 10.37
C ALA A 50 -10.76 6.94 11.20
N PHE A 51 -10.81 7.08 12.52
CA PHE A 51 -10.96 5.96 13.45
C PHE A 51 -12.40 5.83 13.94
N THR A 52 -12.90 4.60 14.00
CA THR A 52 -14.25 4.32 14.49
C THR A 52 -14.30 3.08 15.37
N ARG A 53 -15.34 2.98 16.19
CA ARG A 53 -15.67 1.81 17.02
C ARG A 53 -14.58 1.40 18.03
N GLY A 54 -13.74 2.34 18.48
CA GLY A 54 -12.82 2.10 19.58
C GLY A 54 -13.55 1.62 20.84
N ASN A 55 -12.96 0.67 21.54
CA ASN A 55 -13.49 0.14 22.81
C ASN A 55 -12.35 -0.40 23.69
N GLN A 56 -12.68 -0.71 24.94
CA GLN A 56 -11.69 -1.09 25.95
C GLN A 56 -11.01 -2.45 25.69
N ASN A 57 -11.45 -3.22 24.69
CA ASN A 57 -10.76 -4.44 24.26
C ASN A 57 -9.64 -4.14 23.24
N PHE A 58 -9.57 -2.92 22.71
CA PHE A 58 -8.52 -2.53 21.79
C PHE A 58 -7.44 -1.72 22.52
N SER A 59 -6.23 -2.26 22.54
CA SER A 59 -5.05 -1.60 23.13
C SER A 59 -4.16 -1.08 22.01
N LEU A 60 -3.67 0.15 22.10
CA LEU A 60 -2.89 0.72 21.01
C LEU A 60 -1.83 1.70 21.46
N PHE A 61 -0.76 1.76 20.68
CA PHE A 61 0.14 2.90 20.59
C PHE A 61 -0.16 3.62 19.28
N ALA A 62 -0.32 4.95 19.32
CA ALA A 62 -0.50 5.75 18.12
C ALA A 62 0.21 7.09 18.21
N GLU A 63 0.81 7.49 17.10
CA GLU A 63 1.52 8.76 16.93
C GLU A 63 1.43 9.20 15.48
N ASP A 64 1.60 10.50 15.23
CA ASP A 64 1.75 11.06 13.89
C ASP A 64 0.67 10.58 12.88
N ASN A 65 -0.59 10.58 13.31
CA ASN A 65 -1.72 10.26 12.43
C ASN A 65 -2.50 11.53 12.15
N PHE A 66 -2.64 11.89 10.87
CA PHE A 66 -3.25 13.13 10.45
C PHE A 66 -4.57 12.87 9.74
N GLN A 67 -5.58 13.70 9.99
CA GLN A 67 -6.79 13.75 9.17
C GLN A 67 -6.93 15.12 8.53
N ASP A 68 -7.07 15.13 7.21
CA ASP A 68 -7.47 16.28 6.43
C ASP A 68 -8.93 16.14 6.02
N SER A 69 -9.77 16.99 6.59
CA SER A 69 -11.21 17.04 6.34
C SER A 69 -11.65 18.31 5.61
N THR A 70 -10.70 19.16 5.21
CA THR A 70 -10.96 20.50 4.69
C THR A 70 -11.47 20.47 3.25
N ARG A 71 -11.03 19.47 2.48
CA ARG A 71 -11.34 19.31 1.04
C ARG A 71 -10.94 20.53 0.20
N ASN A 72 -9.96 21.29 0.67
CA ASN A 72 -9.57 22.56 0.06
C ASN A 72 -8.50 22.40 -1.05
N GLY A 73 -8.03 21.17 -1.30
CA GLY A 73 -6.98 20.89 -2.28
C GLY A 73 -5.56 21.15 -1.78
N ARG A 74 -5.36 21.25 -0.46
CA ARG A 74 -4.07 21.40 0.20
C ARG A 74 -3.90 20.24 1.17
N LEU A 75 -2.65 19.87 1.43
CA LEU A 75 -2.31 18.82 2.39
C LEU A 75 -2.10 19.50 3.74
N ASP A 76 -3.18 19.88 4.40
CA ASP A 76 -3.18 20.71 5.62
C ASP A 76 -4.01 20.10 6.76
N GLY A 77 -3.98 18.77 6.80
CA GLY A 77 -4.60 17.97 7.83
C GLY A 77 -4.06 18.30 9.22
N THR A 78 -4.83 17.89 10.22
CA THR A 78 -4.48 18.08 11.62
C THR A 78 -4.18 16.74 12.28
N LEU A 79 -3.29 16.77 13.28
CA LEU A 79 -3.03 15.60 14.10
C LEU A 79 -4.34 15.14 14.75
N ILE A 80 -4.66 13.86 14.61
CA ILE A 80 -5.90 13.29 15.14
C ILE A 80 -5.83 13.28 16.67
N PRO A 81 -6.75 13.97 17.38
CA PRO A 81 -6.79 13.95 18.83
C PRO A 81 -7.06 12.56 19.39
N THR A 82 -6.52 12.24 20.56
CA THR A 82 -6.73 10.94 21.23
C THR A 82 -8.22 10.61 21.44
N ALA A 83 -9.06 11.62 21.67
CA ALA A 83 -10.51 11.47 21.80
C ALA A 83 -11.17 10.87 20.53
N ASN A 84 -10.58 11.08 19.35
CA ASN A 84 -11.14 10.62 18.08
C ASN A 84 -10.86 9.15 17.78
N TYR A 85 -10.05 8.47 18.60
CA TYR A 85 -9.88 7.01 18.56
C TYR A 85 -11.00 6.27 19.30
N GLY A 86 -11.82 6.99 20.07
CA GLY A 86 -12.81 6.39 20.96
C GLY A 86 -12.19 5.78 22.22
N PRO A 87 -12.98 5.06 23.04
CA PRO A 87 -12.54 4.56 24.34
C PRO A 87 -11.62 3.34 24.21
N VAL A 88 -10.33 3.56 23.91
CA VAL A 88 -9.30 2.52 23.76
C VAL A 88 -8.36 2.44 24.98
N ARG A 89 -7.55 1.38 25.07
CA ARG A 89 -6.47 1.25 26.07
C ARG A 89 -5.14 1.73 25.50
N TRP A 90 -4.83 3.00 25.75
CA TRP A 90 -3.56 3.60 25.34
C TRP A 90 -2.35 2.92 25.97
N GLN A 91 -1.33 2.69 25.15
CA GLN A 91 0.00 2.28 25.56
C GLN A 91 0.96 3.45 25.41
N SER A 92 1.88 3.60 26.35
CA SER A 92 2.91 4.66 26.31
C SER A 92 4.10 4.32 25.40
N ARG A 93 4.20 3.06 24.93
CA ARG A 93 5.26 2.58 24.04
C ARG A 93 4.68 1.63 22.99
N PRO A 94 5.30 1.56 21.79
CA PRO A 94 4.89 0.61 20.77
C PRO A 94 5.12 -0.83 21.23
N TYR A 95 4.26 -1.73 20.78
CA TYR A 95 4.47 -3.17 20.91
C TYR A 95 5.67 -3.61 20.07
N ALA A 96 6.36 -4.66 20.52
CA ALA A 96 7.38 -5.31 19.71
C ALA A 96 6.74 -5.93 18.46
N TYR A 97 7.17 -5.47 17.29
CA TYR A 97 6.72 -5.93 15.98
C TYR A 97 7.87 -5.77 14.97
N PRO A 98 7.94 -6.54 13.87
CA PRO A 98 9.00 -6.43 12.88
C PRO A 98 9.34 -4.98 12.47
N GLY A 99 10.64 -4.73 12.32
CA GLY A 99 11.27 -3.41 12.41
C GLY A 99 11.05 -2.46 11.24
N VAL A 100 9.81 -2.00 11.03
CA VAL A 100 9.56 -0.83 10.20
C VAL A 100 9.73 0.42 11.06
N THR A 101 10.70 1.27 10.73
CA THR A 101 10.77 2.63 11.28
C THR A 101 9.78 3.51 10.53
N PRO A 102 8.75 4.06 11.19
CA PRO A 102 7.77 4.88 10.50
C PRO A 102 8.40 6.17 9.96
N ARG A 103 8.04 6.53 8.72
CA ARG A 103 8.19 7.89 8.19
C ARG A 103 7.16 8.81 8.83
N THR A 104 7.32 10.12 8.66
CA THR A 104 6.23 11.04 9.02
C THR A 104 5.01 10.85 8.11
N ALA A 105 3.81 11.23 8.55
CA ALA A 105 2.59 11.13 7.75
C ALA A 105 2.70 11.88 6.41
N ALA A 106 3.35 13.05 6.40
CA ALA A 106 3.60 13.82 5.18
C ALA A 106 4.58 13.11 4.23
N GLN A 107 5.64 12.50 4.77
CA GLN A 107 6.58 11.68 3.99
C GLN A 107 5.89 10.42 3.45
N ALA A 108 5.00 9.80 4.23
CA ALA A 108 4.19 8.67 3.79
C ALA A 108 3.28 9.06 2.62
N TYR A 109 2.63 10.22 2.69
CA TYR A 109 1.85 10.77 1.57
C TYR A 109 2.69 10.90 0.30
N ALA A 110 3.83 11.59 0.38
CA ALA A 110 4.71 11.77 -0.77
C ALA A 110 5.21 10.44 -1.35
N TYR A 111 5.57 9.49 -0.49
CA TYR A 111 6.01 8.17 -0.90
C TYR A 111 4.91 7.37 -1.60
N VAL A 112 3.69 7.38 -1.05
CA VAL A 112 2.54 6.66 -1.63
C VAL A 112 2.15 7.22 -2.99
N VAL A 113 2.08 8.54 -3.14
CA VAL A 113 1.77 9.18 -4.44
C VAL A 113 2.76 8.77 -5.52
N ALA A 114 4.05 8.67 -5.17
CA ALA A 114 5.08 8.30 -6.12
C ALA A 114 5.12 6.78 -6.42
N HIS A 115 4.88 5.90 -5.43
CA HIS A 115 5.28 4.49 -5.56
C HIS A 115 4.15 3.47 -5.40
N ALA A 116 2.99 3.80 -4.81
CA ALA A 116 2.01 2.79 -4.41
C ALA A 116 1.25 2.16 -5.59
N GLY A 117 1.16 0.84 -5.68
CA GLY A 117 0.51 0.15 -6.81
C GLY A 117 1.43 -0.06 -8.01
N ALA A 118 0.87 -0.29 -9.20
CA ALA A 118 1.62 -0.51 -10.44
C ALA A 118 2.29 0.79 -10.95
N SER A 119 3.29 1.28 -10.21
CA SER A 119 3.84 2.62 -10.36
C SER A 119 4.75 2.82 -11.56
N LEU A 120 5.31 1.74 -12.12
CA LEU A 120 6.13 1.80 -13.33
C LEU A 120 5.33 2.26 -14.56
N ARG A 121 4.11 1.73 -14.73
CA ARG A 121 3.23 2.01 -15.86
C ARG A 121 1.78 2.10 -15.37
N ARG A 122 1.39 3.31 -14.99
CA ARG A 122 0.05 3.64 -14.51
C ARG A 122 -0.97 3.54 -15.64
N ASP A 123 -2.00 2.71 -15.47
CA ASP A 123 -3.10 2.64 -16.43
C ASP A 123 -4.11 3.80 -16.25
N ALA A 124 -5.29 3.70 -16.87
CA ALA A 124 -6.33 4.71 -16.72
C ALA A 124 -6.93 4.73 -15.30
N VAL A 125 -7.10 3.57 -14.66
CA VAL A 125 -7.65 3.42 -13.31
C VAL A 125 -6.65 3.97 -12.30
N ASP A 126 -5.38 3.58 -12.39
CA ASP A 126 -4.32 4.07 -11.50
C ASP A 126 -4.20 5.61 -11.56
N ARG A 127 -4.17 6.17 -12.78
CA ARG A 127 -4.06 7.63 -12.97
C ARG A 127 -5.24 8.35 -12.36
N ARG A 128 -6.44 7.78 -12.49
CA ARG A 128 -7.63 8.34 -11.87
C ARG A 128 -7.57 8.28 -10.35
N LEU A 129 -7.22 7.13 -9.77
CA LEU A 129 -7.08 7.00 -8.31
C LEU A 129 -6.04 7.98 -7.76
N LEU A 130 -4.91 8.15 -8.46
CA LEU A 130 -3.91 9.16 -8.11
C LEU A 130 -4.46 10.57 -8.25
N GLN A 131 -5.18 10.88 -9.33
CA GLN A 131 -5.80 12.20 -9.52
C GLN A 131 -6.77 12.53 -8.38
N GLU A 132 -7.61 11.57 -7.98
CA GLU A 132 -8.52 11.71 -6.85
C GLU A 132 -7.73 11.93 -5.55
N LEU A 133 -6.71 11.12 -5.28
CA LEU A 133 -5.85 11.28 -4.11
C LEU A 133 -5.12 12.64 -4.06
N THR A 134 -4.51 13.07 -5.16
CA THR A 134 -3.78 14.33 -5.27
C THR A 134 -4.69 15.54 -5.40
N SER A 135 -5.99 15.34 -5.60
CA SER A 135 -6.99 16.40 -5.50
C SER A 135 -7.19 16.89 -4.07
N LEU A 136 -6.70 16.12 -3.08
CA LEU A 136 -6.70 16.47 -1.66
C LEU A 136 -8.11 16.86 -1.18
N GLY A 137 -9.04 15.96 -1.47
CA GLY A 137 -10.43 16.04 -1.01
C GLY A 137 -11.41 16.68 -1.99
N LYS A 138 -10.94 17.20 -3.14
CA LYS A 138 -11.80 17.85 -4.15
C LYS A 138 -12.55 16.87 -5.06
N LEU A 139 -11.94 15.73 -5.37
CA LEU A 139 -12.49 14.73 -6.30
C LEU A 139 -12.68 13.38 -5.61
N GLY A 140 -13.44 12.50 -6.22
CA GLY A 140 -13.58 11.11 -5.78
C GLY A 140 -14.99 10.74 -5.35
N GLN A 141 -15.25 9.45 -5.40
CA GLN A 141 -16.56 8.84 -5.17
C GLN A 141 -16.41 7.48 -4.49
N ILE A 142 -17.44 7.04 -3.77
CA ILE A 142 -17.51 5.66 -3.30
C ILE A 142 -17.96 4.81 -4.48
N ILE A 143 -17.13 3.84 -4.87
CA ILE A 143 -17.41 2.90 -5.95
C ILE A 143 -18.05 1.66 -5.34
N GLN A 144 -19.22 1.24 -5.83
CA GLN A 144 -19.89 0.04 -5.33
C GLN A 144 -19.49 -1.20 -6.13
N THR A 145 -19.31 -1.03 -7.44
CA THR A 145 -18.81 -2.07 -8.34
C THR A 145 -17.71 -1.53 -9.24
N GLU A 146 -16.76 -2.37 -9.61
CA GLU A 146 -15.66 -2.01 -10.51
C GLU A 146 -16.13 -1.51 -11.89
N ASN A 147 -17.35 -1.86 -12.28
CA ASN A 147 -17.96 -1.47 -13.56
C ASN A 147 -18.70 -0.13 -13.51
N ASP A 148 -18.88 0.45 -12.32
CA ASP A 148 -19.55 1.73 -12.16
C ASP A 148 -18.81 2.84 -12.91
N THR A 149 -19.55 3.80 -13.43
CA THR A 149 -18.95 5.03 -13.98
C THR A 149 -18.19 5.75 -12.86
N PRO A 150 -17.03 6.37 -13.14
CA PRO A 150 -16.23 6.32 -14.38
C PRO A 150 -15.18 5.20 -14.49
N MET A 151 -15.19 4.15 -13.66
CA MET A 151 -14.15 3.11 -13.73
C MET A 151 -14.33 2.18 -14.93
N HIS A 152 -15.55 1.71 -15.19
CA HIS A 152 -15.85 0.83 -16.33
C HIS A 152 -14.91 -0.40 -16.41
N GLY A 153 -14.55 -0.97 -15.26
CA GLY A 153 -13.61 -2.08 -15.14
C GLY A 153 -12.13 -1.63 -15.10
N PRO A 154 -11.18 -2.56 -15.23
CA PRO A 154 -9.74 -2.26 -15.24
C PRO A 154 -9.27 -1.54 -16.52
N GLY A 155 -10.15 -1.36 -17.51
CA GLY A 155 -9.78 -0.88 -18.83
C GLY A 155 -9.08 -1.94 -19.69
N PRO A 156 -8.75 -1.60 -20.94
CA PRO A 156 -8.07 -2.52 -21.85
C PRO A 156 -6.60 -2.69 -21.45
N LEU A 157 -6.12 -3.93 -21.43
CA LEU A 157 -4.69 -4.23 -21.34
C LEU A 157 -4.06 -4.02 -22.70
N ALA A 158 -3.08 -3.12 -22.78
CA ALA A 158 -2.27 -2.96 -23.98
C ALA A 158 -1.33 -4.17 -24.10
N SER A 159 -1.66 -5.12 -24.96
CA SER A 159 -0.77 -6.24 -25.26
C SER A 159 0.38 -5.79 -26.16
N GLY A 160 1.56 -6.36 -25.92
CA GLY A 160 2.70 -6.28 -26.82
C GLY A 160 3.07 -7.67 -27.34
N PRO A 161 3.92 -7.77 -28.38
CA PRO A 161 4.50 -9.06 -28.76
C PRO A 161 5.26 -9.64 -27.57
N ALA A 162 4.99 -10.89 -27.23
CA ALA A 162 5.75 -11.60 -26.21
C ALA A 162 7.22 -11.70 -26.67
N PRO A 163 8.19 -11.36 -25.80
CA PRO A 163 9.59 -11.65 -26.07
C PRO A 163 9.80 -13.15 -26.38
N PRO A 164 10.75 -13.51 -27.26
CA PRO A 164 11.14 -14.90 -27.45
C PRO A 164 11.60 -15.53 -26.12
N ASP A 165 11.10 -16.74 -25.87
CA ASP A 165 11.43 -17.63 -24.74
C ASP A 165 11.56 -19.03 -25.37
N THR A 166 12.80 -19.42 -25.64
CA THR A 166 13.15 -20.57 -26.48
C THR A 166 12.90 -21.89 -25.75
N ASP A 167 13.06 -21.94 -24.44
CA ASP A 167 12.83 -23.15 -23.62
C ASP A 167 11.52 -23.14 -22.82
N GLN A 168 10.75 -22.06 -22.93
CA GLN A 168 9.39 -21.89 -22.42
C GLN A 168 9.33 -21.93 -20.89
N ASP A 169 10.37 -21.43 -20.24
CA ASP A 169 10.51 -21.49 -18.80
C ASP A 169 9.95 -20.26 -18.07
N GLY A 170 9.52 -19.26 -18.83
CA GLY A 170 8.94 -18.01 -18.36
C GLY A 170 9.93 -16.85 -18.29
N MET A 171 11.19 -17.04 -18.68
CA MET A 171 12.22 -16.01 -18.78
C MET A 171 12.56 -15.75 -20.27
N PRO A 172 12.60 -14.49 -20.74
CA PRO A 172 12.99 -14.20 -22.13
C PRO A 172 14.46 -14.50 -22.42
N ASP A 173 14.76 -14.99 -23.64
CA ASP A 173 16.12 -15.31 -24.10
C ASP A 173 17.11 -14.16 -23.86
N ALA A 174 16.67 -12.93 -24.10
CA ALA A 174 17.50 -11.73 -23.94
C ALA A 174 17.79 -11.41 -22.46
N TRP A 175 16.86 -11.71 -21.56
CA TRP A 175 17.06 -11.55 -20.13
C TRP A 175 18.04 -12.58 -19.60
N GLU A 176 17.85 -13.84 -19.99
CA GLU A 176 18.72 -14.96 -19.63
C GLU A 176 20.18 -14.72 -20.07
N GLN A 177 20.38 -14.31 -21.33
CA GLN A 177 21.70 -13.98 -21.86
C GLN A 177 22.39 -12.85 -21.09
N ARG A 178 21.64 -11.80 -20.73
CA ARG A 178 22.18 -10.68 -19.94
C ARG A 178 22.63 -11.12 -18.54
N HIS A 179 22.04 -12.17 -18.01
CA HIS A 179 22.34 -12.70 -16.69
C HIS A 179 23.10 -14.03 -16.70
N GLY A 180 23.71 -14.39 -17.84
CA GLY A 180 24.57 -15.56 -17.97
C GLY A 180 23.86 -16.92 -17.85
N LEU A 181 22.55 -16.97 -18.10
CA LEU A 181 21.78 -18.22 -18.21
C LEU A 181 21.77 -18.75 -19.64
N ASN A 182 21.24 -19.95 -19.82
CA ASN A 182 21.16 -20.61 -21.10
C ASN A 182 19.70 -20.67 -21.59
N PRO A 183 19.31 -19.93 -22.64
CA PRO A 183 17.95 -19.90 -23.20
C PRO A 183 17.41 -21.22 -23.79
N ARG A 184 18.10 -22.32 -23.55
CA ARG A 184 17.76 -23.66 -24.02
C ARG A 184 17.74 -24.66 -22.86
N HIS A 185 17.73 -24.19 -21.62
CA HIS A 185 17.87 -24.98 -20.42
C HIS A 185 16.80 -24.61 -19.38
N PRO A 186 15.57 -25.13 -19.51
CA PRO A 186 14.39 -24.64 -18.80
C PRO A 186 14.39 -24.94 -17.29
N ALA A 187 15.41 -25.66 -16.80
CA ALA A 187 15.56 -25.96 -15.38
C ALA A 187 16.41 -24.92 -14.65
N ASP A 188 17.10 -24.01 -15.34
CA ASP A 188 17.87 -22.96 -14.68
C ASP A 188 17.00 -21.85 -14.09
N ARG A 189 15.72 -21.70 -14.49
CA ARG A 189 14.72 -20.91 -13.75
C ARG A 189 14.65 -21.19 -12.25
N HIS A 190 14.93 -22.43 -11.83
CA HIS A 190 14.86 -22.88 -10.44
C HIS A 190 16.15 -22.68 -9.67
N GLN A 191 17.23 -22.33 -10.36
CA GLN A 191 18.52 -22.10 -9.74
C GLN A 191 18.55 -20.72 -9.09
N ASP A 192 19.38 -20.59 -8.06
CA ASP A 192 19.70 -19.35 -7.39
C ASP A 192 21.12 -18.97 -7.82
N ARG A 193 21.23 -18.25 -8.95
CA ARG A 193 22.52 -17.92 -9.58
C ARG A 193 23.44 -17.12 -8.66
N ASN A 194 22.87 -16.30 -7.77
CA ASN A 194 23.56 -15.32 -6.93
C ASN A 194 23.60 -15.73 -5.44
N HIS A 195 23.01 -16.87 -5.08
CA HIS A 195 22.96 -17.42 -3.73
C HIS A 195 22.30 -16.49 -2.69
N ASP A 196 21.29 -15.71 -3.09
CA ASP A 196 20.59 -14.78 -2.21
C ASP A 196 19.24 -15.32 -1.68
N GLY A 197 18.87 -16.52 -2.11
CA GLY A 197 17.65 -17.23 -1.73
C GLY A 197 16.47 -17.03 -2.67
N TYR A 198 16.64 -16.33 -3.80
CA TYR A 198 15.64 -16.21 -4.85
C TYR A 198 16.03 -17.03 -6.09
N SER A 199 15.04 -17.66 -6.71
CA SER A 199 15.23 -18.34 -7.99
C SER A 199 15.38 -17.32 -9.13
N ASN A 200 16.03 -17.72 -10.22
CA ASN A 200 16.20 -16.88 -11.41
C ASN A 200 14.86 -16.34 -11.94
N LEU A 201 13.80 -17.16 -11.88
CA LEU A 201 12.45 -16.71 -12.28
C LEU A 201 11.90 -15.62 -11.35
N GLU A 202 12.09 -15.75 -10.04
CA GLU A 202 11.65 -14.73 -9.08
C GLU A 202 12.38 -13.41 -9.31
N GLU A 203 13.69 -13.47 -9.60
CA GLU A 203 14.46 -12.29 -9.98
C GLU A 203 13.97 -11.68 -11.29
N TYR A 204 13.69 -12.48 -12.33
CA TYR A 204 13.09 -11.98 -13.57
C TYR A 204 11.74 -11.29 -13.33
N LEU A 205 10.87 -11.86 -12.50
CA LEU A 205 9.57 -11.26 -12.19
C LEU A 205 9.69 -9.98 -11.35
N GLN A 206 10.75 -9.86 -10.55
CA GLN A 206 10.99 -8.71 -9.69
C GLN A 206 11.77 -7.59 -10.41
N GLU A 207 12.68 -7.88 -11.34
CA GLU A 207 13.50 -6.87 -12.02
C GLU A 207 12.72 -5.76 -12.75
N PRO A 208 11.58 -6.03 -13.44
CA PRO A 208 10.73 -4.99 -14.00
C PRO A 208 10.28 -3.96 -12.95
N THR A 209 10.25 -4.32 -11.67
CA THR A 209 9.92 -3.42 -10.56
C THR A 209 11.14 -2.69 -9.97
N GLN A 210 12.36 -3.14 -10.25
CA GLN A 210 13.59 -2.62 -9.63
C GLN A 210 14.22 -1.43 -10.35
N GLU A 211 13.80 -1.06 -11.56
CA GLU A 211 14.26 0.18 -12.22
C GLU A 211 13.88 1.46 -11.42
N ALA A 212 13.03 1.34 -10.39
CA ALA A 212 12.60 2.42 -9.50
C ALA A 212 12.85 2.18 -7.98
N ALA A 213 13.55 1.11 -7.57
CA ALA A 213 13.78 0.83 -6.14
C ALA A 213 15.22 1.21 -5.72
N PRO A 214 15.44 1.94 -4.61
CA PRO A 214 16.78 2.11 -4.07
C PRO A 214 17.36 0.75 -3.65
N ALA A 215 18.67 0.61 -3.84
CA ALA A 215 19.45 -0.61 -3.65
C ALA A 215 19.01 -1.43 -2.43
N ARG A 216 18.81 -2.74 -2.65
CA ARG A 216 18.51 -3.73 -1.59
C ARG A 216 19.54 -3.60 -0.47
N LEU A 217 19.06 -3.51 0.77
CA LEU A 217 19.90 -3.65 1.96
C LEU A 217 20.44 -5.09 1.98
N SER A 218 21.75 -5.22 1.84
CA SER A 218 22.46 -6.47 2.17
C SER A 218 22.19 -6.79 3.64
N LYS A 219 21.83 -8.05 3.91
CA LYS A 219 21.74 -8.58 5.29
C LYS A 219 23.07 -8.46 6.01
#